data_AF-A0A2G1VI42-F1
#
_entry.id   AF-A0A2G1VI42-F1
#
_cell.length_a   1.000
_cell.length_b   1.000
_cell.length_c   1.000
_cell.angle_alpha   90.00
_cell.angle_beta   90.00
_cell.angle_gamma   90.00
#
_symmetry.space_group_name_H-M   'P 1'
#
loop_
_entity.id
_entity.type
_entity.pdbx_description
1 polymer ?
#
loop_
_entity_poly.entity_id
_entity_poly.type
_entity_poly.pdbx_seq_one_letter_code
_entity_poly.pdbx_strand_id
1 'polypeptide(L)'
;MFRPLSFYIGLRYTAAKRRNHFISFISLTSMIGLMLGVAVLIIVLSVMNGFDRELKQRILGMVPHATIQGTGPLDDWQSVDARVEEHPRVLAAAPFIQGQGMVTGGGNVRGVMLNGILPDQERTVSIIENHMIEGGLDDLVSGEFGIIIGRLMAASLRLQVGDKVTVVLPEASVTPAGVLPRLKRFTVKGVFSVGAELDGNYTLIHMDDAAKLMRTGGKAEGIRLLVDDLFAAPRVSEDVAKELPGRYYVSDWTRTHGNLFQAIRMEKTMIGLLLMFIVAVAAFNIVSTLVMVVTDKTGDIAILRTMGATPGRIMRIFIVQGAVIGIFGTVIGTSLGVFGALNISAFISWLEGALGHQFLSADVYFISYLPSQLQWRDVFIISGAGLAMSLLATIYPAWRASRVDPAEALRYE
;
A
#
# COMPACT_ATOMS: atom_id res chain seq x y z
N MET A 1 -12.71 -49.75 8.73
CA MET A 1 -12.26 -48.43 9.26
C MET A 1 -13.51 -47.65 9.67
N PHE A 2 -13.80 -47.55 10.98
CA PHE A 2 -15.01 -46.90 11.50
C PHE A 2 -14.95 -45.39 11.24
N ARG A 3 -15.50 -44.92 10.11
CA ARG A 3 -15.76 -43.49 9.93
C ARG A 3 -16.96 -43.12 10.81
N PRO A 4 -16.90 -42.06 11.62
CA PRO A 4 -18.08 -41.62 12.38
C PRO A 4 -19.24 -41.41 11.41
N LEU A 5 -20.41 -41.96 11.74
CA LEU A 5 -21.60 -42.02 10.87
C LEU A 5 -21.91 -40.66 10.22
N SER A 6 -21.81 -39.58 10.99
CA SER A 6 -22.06 -38.21 10.52
C SER A 6 -21.11 -37.76 9.41
N PHE A 7 -19.84 -38.17 9.46
CA PHE A 7 -18.85 -37.83 8.44
C PHE A 7 -19.11 -38.59 7.14
N TYR A 8 -19.43 -39.88 7.25
CA TYR A 8 -19.75 -40.71 6.07
C TYR A 8 -21.01 -40.20 5.35
N ILE A 9 -22.08 -39.90 6.10
CA ILE A 9 -23.33 -39.39 5.52
C ILE A 9 -23.12 -37.98 4.93
N GLY A 10 -22.47 -37.07 5.66
CA GLY A 10 -22.21 -35.70 5.18
C GLY A 10 -21.40 -35.65 3.88
N LEU A 11 -20.37 -36.49 3.75
CA LEU A 11 -19.59 -36.59 2.52
C LEU A 11 -20.43 -37.13 1.36
N ARG A 12 -21.29 -38.13 1.63
CA ARG A 12 -22.17 -38.71 0.60
C ARG A 12 -23.25 -37.73 0.16
N TYR A 13 -23.79 -36.89 1.05
CA TYR A 13 -24.74 -35.83 0.71
C TYR A 13 -24.13 -34.72 -0.16
N THR A 14 -22.80 -34.58 -0.11
CA THR A 14 -22.06 -33.66 -0.97
C THR A 14 -21.87 -34.25 -2.38
N ALA A 15 -21.53 -35.54 -2.48
CA ALA A 15 -21.17 -36.21 -3.75
C ALA A 15 -22.33 -36.88 -4.51
N ALA A 16 -23.48 -37.15 -3.87
CA ALA A 16 -24.55 -37.92 -4.49
C ALA A 16 -25.24 -37.17 -5.64
N LYS A 17 -25.34 -37.84 -6.81
CA LYS A 17 -26.18 -37.42 -7.96
C LYS A 17 -27.61 -37.20 -7.47
N ARG A 18 -28.05 -35.95 -7.48
CA ARG A 18 -29.36 -35.55 -6.99
C ARG A 18 -30.41 -35.77 -8.08
N ARG A 19 -31.58 -36.27 -7.70
CA ARG A 19 -32.74 -36.46 -8.60
C ARG A 19 -33.26 -35.11 -9.15
N ASN A 20 -32.94 -34.00 -8.47
CA ASN A 20 -33.35 -32.63 -8.83
C ASN A 20 -32.16 -31.81 -9.35
N HIS A 21 -32.13 -31.52 -10.65
CA HIS A 21 -31.07 -30.74 -11.31
C HIS A 21 -30.97 -29.30 -10.77
N PHE A 22 -32.10 -28.72 -10.36
CA PHE A 22 -32.21 -27.37 -9.80
C PHE A 22 -31.37 -27.17 -8.53
N ILE A 23 -31.30 -28.20 -7.68
CA ILE A 23 -30.64 -28.11 -6.37
C ILE A 23 -29.13 -28.34 -6.51
N SER A 24 -28.72 -29.17 -7.47
CA SER A 24 -27.31 -29.30 -7.85
C SER A 24 -26.77 -28.00 -8.43
N PHE A 25 -27.57 -27.28 -9.22
CA PHE A 25 -27.20 -25.98 -9.77
C PHE A 25 -26.95 -24.94 -8.66
N ILE A 26 -27.82 -24.87 -7.65
CA ILE A 26 -27.70 -23.90 -6.55
C ILE A 26 -26.48 -24.21 -5.65
N SER A 27 -26.21 -25.49 -5.39
CA SER A 27 -24.98 -25.87 -4.68
C SER A 27 -23.72 -25.50 -5.45
N LEU A 28 -23.73 -25.62 -6.78
CA LEU A 28 -22.62 -25.23 -7.65
C LEU A 28 -22.44 -23.71 -7.65
N THR A 29 -23.51 -22.93 -7.79
CA THR A 29 -23.42 -21.47 -7.78
C THR A 29 -22.90 -20.93 -6.45
N SER A 30 -23.22 -21.57 -5.32
CA SER A 30 -22.64 -21.19 -4.03
C SER A 30 -21.17 -21.53 -3.87
N MET A 31 -20.76 -22.69 -4.35
CA MET A 31 -19.35 -23.05 -4.36
C MET A 31 -18.55 -22.08 -5.23
N ILE A 32 -19.08 -21.72 -6.41
CA ILE A 32 -18.50 -20.70 -7.29
C ILE A 32 -18.48 -19.33 -6.59
N GLY A 33 -19.55 -18.93 -5.90
CA GLY A 33 -19.62 -17.67 -5.17
C GLY A 33 -18.53 -17.56 -4.09
N LEU A 34 -18.34 -18.60 -3.27
CA LEU A 34 -17.26 -18.64 -2.28
C LEU A 34 -15.88 -18.65 -2.94
N MET A 35 -15.70 -19.47 -3.97
CA MET A 35 -14.45 -19.57 -4.73
C MET A 35 -14.04 -18.22 -5.33
N LEU A 36 -14.97 -17.54 -6.01
CA LEU A 36 -14.74 -16.23 -6.59
C LEU A 36 -14.51 -15.17 -5.51
N GLY A 37 -15.27 -15.21 -4.41
CA GLY A 37 -15.07 -14.29 -3.30
C GLY A 37 -13.64 -14.37 -2.74
N VAL A 38 -13.17 -15.58 -2.42
CA VAL A 38 -11.80 -15.80 -1.93
C VAL A 38 -10.76 -15.40 -2.98
N ALA A 39 -10.94 -15.78 -4.25
CA ALA A 39 -10.01 -15.45 -5.32
C ALA A 39 -9.87 -13.94 -5.53
N VAL A 40 -11.00 -13.23 -5.63
CA VAL A 40 -11.04 -11.77 -5.82
C VAL A 40 -10.43 -11.05 -4.63
N LEU A 41 -10.72 -11.48 -3.39
CA LEU A 41 -10.12 -10.90 -2.19
C LEU A 41 -8.58 -10.97 -2.22
N ILE A 42 -8.03 -12.13 -2.59
CA ILE A 42 -6.57 -12.33 -2.68
C ILE A 42 -5.98 -11.45 -3.79
N ILE A 43 -6.61 -11.40 -4.97
CA ILE A 43 -6.13 -10.59 -6.10
C ILE A 43 -6.14 -9.11 -5.73
N VAL A 44 -7.26 -8.60 -5.21
CA VAL A 44 -7.39 -7.18 -4.85
C VAL A 44 -6.38 -6.77 -3.78
N LEU A 45 -6.21 -7.56 -2.71
CA LEU A 45 -5.19 -7.24 -1.71
C LEU A 45 -3.77 -7.33 -2.27
N SER A 46 -3.48 -8.29 -3.15
CA SER A 46 -2.16 -8.39 -3.77
C SER A 46 -1.84 -7.19 -4.67
N VAL A 47 -2.83 -6.73 -5.45
CA VAL A 47 -2.71 -5.50 -6.24
C VAL A 47 -2.48 -4.30 -5.32
N MET A 48 -3.23 -4.18 -4.22
CA MET A 48 -3.05 -3.10 -3.25
C MET A 48 -1.67 -3.11 -2.60
N ASN A 49 -1.16 -4.28 -2.22
CA ASN A 49 0.19 -4.42 -1.70
C ASN A 49 1.24 -3.99 -2.75
N GLY A 50 1.01 -4.33 -4.02
CA GLY A 50 1.84 -3.89 -5.13
C GLY A 50 1.84 -2.37 -5.30
N PHE A 51 0.66 -1.75 -5.30
CA PHE A 51 0.52 -0.29 -5.34
C PHE A 51 1.19 0.38 -4.14
N ASP A 52 0.96 -0.13 -2.93
CA ASP A 52 1.62 0.37 -1.71
C ASP A 52 3.15 0.33 -1.85
N ARG A 53 3.71 -0.75 -2.42
CA ARG A 53 5.14 -0.87 -2.66
C ARG A 53 5.64 0.16 -3.68
N GLU A 54 4.99 0.27 -4.83
CA GLU A 54 5.42 1.22 -5.87
C GLU A 54 5.28 2.68 -5.41
N LEU A 55 4.21 3.01 -4.66
CA LEU A 55 4.05 4.34 -4.05
C LEU A 55 5.20 4.65 -3.08
N LYS A 56 5.54 3.70 -2.19
CA LYS A 56 6.68 3.83 -1.26
C LYS A 56 8.00 3.99 -2.00
N GLN A 57 8.25 3.18 -3.04
CA GLN A 57 9.54 3.13 -3.72
C GLN A 57 9.75 4.26 -4.73
N ARG A 58 8.72 4.75 -5.41
CA ARG A 58 8.88 5.72 -6.51
C ARG A 58 8.57 7.16 -6.12
N ILE A 59 7.50 7.37 -5.35
CA ILE A 59 7.03 8.72 -5.02
C ILE A 59 7.63 9.17 -3.69
N LEU A 60 7.68 8.27 -2.70
CA LEU A 60 8.00 8.63 -1.33
C LEU A 60 9.44 8.30 -0.92
N GLY A 61 10.21 7.59 -1.76
CA GLY A 61 11.65 7.35 -1.50
C GLY A 61 12.55 8.57 -1.72
N MET A 62 12.02 9.65 -2.30
CA MET A 62 12.68 10.96 -2.43
C MET A 62 12.20 11.96 -1.38
N VAL A 63 11.01 11.76 -0.81
CA VAL A 63 10.42 12.66 0.16
C VAL A 63 10.86 12.21 1.54
N PRO A 64 11.34 13.12 2.40
CA PRO A 64 11.66 12.76 3.78
C PRO A 64 10.44 12.12 4.46
N HIS A 65 10.58 10.93 5.05
CA HIS A 65 9.45 10.29 5.73
C HIS A 65 8.97 11.17 6.89
N ALA A 66 9.93 11.74 7.62
CA ALA A 66 9.69 12.79 8.59
C ALA A 66 10.88 13.75 8.67
N THR A 67 10.65 14.91 9.29
CA THR A 67 11.68 15.90 9.60
C THR A 67 11.51 16.37 11.04
N ILE A 68 12.64 16.56 11.71
CA ILE A 68 12.74 17.17 13.03
C ILE A 68 13.55 18.45 12.86
N GLN A 69 12.89 19.58 13.00
CA GLN A 69 13.50 20.91 12.85
C GLN A 69 13.68 21.58 14.20
N GLY A 70 14.78 22.29 14.39
CA GLY A 70 14.95 23.15 15.56
C GLY A 70 14.01 24.36 15.49
N THR A 71 13.81 25.06 16.61
CA THR A 71 13.19 26.41 16.60
C THR A 71 14.07 27.47 15.91
N GLY A 72 15.29 27.09 15.54
CA GLY A 72 16.27 27.81 14.74
C GLY A 72 17.34 26.81 14.26
N PRO A 73 18.43 27.29 13.64
CA PRO A 73 19.50 26.40 13.19
C PRO A 73 20.08 25.58 14.35
N LEU A 74 20.29 24.29 14.11
CA LEU A 74 20.85 23.32 15.04
C LEU A 74 22.38 23.39 15.00
N ASP A 75 22.97 23.89 16.09
CA ASP A 75 24.42 23.96 16.28
C ASP A 75 25.07 22.58 16.36
N ASP A 76 24.41 21.66 17.06
CA ASP A 76 24.87 20.29 17.33
C ASP A 76 23.91 19.28 16.71
N TRP A 77 23.75 19.36 15.39
CA TRP A 77 22.87 18.45 14.67
C TRP A 77 23.40 17.00 14.76
N GLN A 78 24.70 16.80 14.89
CA GLN A 78 25.31 15.46 14.98
C GLN A 78 24.85 14.69 16.22
N SER A 79 24.70 15.36 17.38
CA SER A 79 24.19 14.68 18.58
C SER A 79 22.70 14.36 18.48
N VAL A 80 21.93 15.23 17.83
CA VAL A 80 20.51 14.98 17.53
C VAL A 80 20.40 13.81 16.55
N ASP A 81 21.21 13.77 15.50
CA ASP A 81 21.26 12.70 14.49
C ASP A 81 21.52 11.34 15.15
N ALA A 82 22.58 11.25 15.94
CA ALA A 82 22.93 10.04 16.69
C ALA A 82 21.82 9.59 17.63
N ARG A 83 21.15 10.52 18.32
CA ARG A 83 20.04 10.20 19.22
C ARG A 83 18.80 9.72 18.47
N VAL A 84 18.53 10.30 17.30
CA VAL A 84 17.39 9.88 16.48
C VAL A 84 17.59 8.46 15.95
N GLU A 85 18.82 8.12 15.54
CA GLU A 85 19.16 6.77 15.08
C GLU A 85 19.11 5.69 16.18
N GLU A 86 19.09 6.06 17.47
CA GLU A 86 18.88 5.10 18.56
C GLU A 86 17.48 4.48 18.54
N HIS A 87 16.50 5.13 17.91
CA HIS A 87 15.12 4.64 17.88
C HIS A 87 14.98 3.44 16.93
N PRO A 88 14.42 2.29 17.36
CA PRO A 88 14.48 1.02 16.63
C PRO A 88 13.74 0.98 15.28
N ARG A 89 12.91 1.98 15.01
CA ARG A 89 12.15 2.13 13.76
C ARG A 89 12.72 3.17 12.81
N VAL A 90 13.78 3.88 13.21
CA VAL A 90 14.52 4.80 12.36
C VAL A 90 15.62 3.99 11.69
N LEU A 91 15.65 4.00 10.36
CA LEU A 91 16.64 3.27 9.55
C LEU A 91 17.88 4.12 9.27
N ALA A 92 17.70 5.42 9.12
CA ALA A 92 18.77 6.38 8.86
C ALA A 92 18.27 7.80 9.14
N ALA A 93 19.22 8.70 9.38
CA ALA A 93 18.97 10.12 9.49
C ALA A 93 20.00 10.95 8.68
N ALA A 94 19.60 12.16 8.28
CA ALA A 94 20.49 13.08 7.57
C ALA A 94 20.14 14.55 7.85
N PRO A 95 21.13 15.42 8.08
CA PRO A 95 20.92 16.84 8.27
C PRO A 95 20.55 17.52 6.96
N PHE A 96 19.86 18.65 7.07
CA PHE A 96 19.56 19.46 5.92
C PHE A 96 19.45 20.94 6.23
N ILE A 97 19.54 21.74 5.17
CA ILE A 97 19.15 23.15 5.15
C ILE A 97 18.20 23.33 3.97
N GLN A 98 17.00 23.86 4.20
CA GLN A 98 16.00 24.05 3.15
C GLN A 98 15.69 25.53 2.93
N GLY A 99 15.51 25.92 1.68
CA GLY A 99 15.11 27.27 1.32
C GLY A 99 14.27 27.32 0.07
N GLN A 100 13.45 28.35 -0.05
CA GLN A 100 12.64 28.61 -1.24
C GLN A 100 13.28 29.74 -2.05
N GLY A 101 13.37 29.55 -3.36
CA GLY A 101 13.99 30.53 -4.25
C GLY A 101 13.54 30.40 -5.68
N MET A 102 14.24 31.08 -6.57
CA MET A 102 14.07 30.97 -8.02
C MET A 102 15.40 30.62 -8.68
N VAL A 103 15.36 29.78 -9.70
CA VAL A 103 16.49 29.52 -10.60
C VAL A 103 16.20 30.24 -11.90
N THR A 104 17.17 31.02 -12.36
CA THR A 104 17.14 31.69 -13.66
C THR A 104 18.23 31.13 -14.57
N GLY A 105 17.83 30.76 -15.79
CA GLY A 105 18.70 30.11 -16.77
C GLY A 105 18.03 30.08 -18.15
N GLY A 106 18.79 30.24 -19.23
CA GLY A 106 18.26 30.18 -20.59
C GLY A 106 17.16 31.22 -20.91
N GLY A 107 17.09 32.34 -20.18
CA GLY A 107 16.05 33.37 -20.32
C GLY A 107 14.73 33.04 -19.61
N ASN A 108 14.62 31.90 -18.95
CA ASN A 108 13.45 31.46 -18.20
C ASN A 108 13.70 31.50 -16.69
N VAL A 109 12.61 31.53 -15.92
CA VAL A 109 12.63 31.54 -14.45
C VAL A 109 11.73 30.43 -13.91
N ARG A 110 12.22 29.69 -12.92
CA ARG A 110 11.46 28.65 -12.21
C ARG A 110 11.59 28.84 -10.70
N GLY A 111 10.49 28.73 -9.98
CA GLY A 111 10.51 28.60 -8.52
C GLY A 111 11.06 27.23 -8.12
N VAL A 112 11.93 27.19 -7.11
CA VAL A 112 12.59 25.97 -6.66
C VAL A 112 12.63 25.85 -5.14
N MET A 113 12.70 24.61 -4.67
CA MET A 113 13.13 24.27 -3.32
C MET A 113 14.61 23.89 -3.36
N LEU A 114 15.43 24.69 -2.68
CA LEU A 114 16.86 24.44 -2.49
C LEU A 114 17.02 23.54 -1.27
N ASN A 115 17.61 22.37 -1.48
CA ASN A 115 17.91 21.43 -0.41
C ASN A 115 19.43 21.32 -0.29
N GLY A 116 19.97 21.92 0.77
CA GLY A 116 21.34 21.73 1.23
C GLY A 116 21.48 20.36 1.88
N ILE A 117 22.38 19.54 1.34
CA ILE A 117 22.59 18.15 1.75
C ILE A 117 24.08 17.82 1.93
N LEU A 118 24.36 16.80 2.72
CA LEU A 118 25.67 16.14 2.74
C LEU A 118 25.55 14.86 1.90
N PRO A 119 26.31 14.72 0.78
CA PRO A 119 26.17 13.59 -0.14
C PRO A 119 26.20 12.20 0.53
N ASP A 120 27.13 11.99 1.44
CA ASP A 120 27.30 10.70 2.14
C ASP A 120 26.10 10.33 3.02
N GLN A 121 25.47 11.33 3.66
CA GLN A 121 24.30 11.11 4.52
C GLN A 121 23.00 11.12 3.73
N GLU A 122 22.85 11.95 2.71
CA GLU A 122 21.63 11.96 1.89
C GLU A 122 21.40 10.61 1.19
N ARG A 123 22.49 9.91 0.81
CA ARG A 123 22.43 8.56 0.24
C ARG A 123 21.76 7.52 1.14
N THR A 124 21.75 7.71 2.46
CA THR A 124 21.13 6.76 3.39
C THR A 124 19.64 7.00 3.55
N VAL A 125 19.16 8.23 3.31
CA VAL A 125 17.75 8.63 3.48
C VAL A 125 16.98 8.82 2.17
N SER A 126 17.66 8.90 1.03
CA SER A 126 17.07 9.22 -0.28
C SER A 126 17.54 8.28 -1.39
N ILE A 127 16.61 7.90 -2.29
CA ILE A 127 16.90 7.06 -3.46
C ILE A 127 17.43 7.85 -4.67
N ILE A 128 17.67 9.16 -4.53
CA ILE A 128 17.96 10.06 -5.66
C ILE A 128 19.19 9.65 -6.47
N GLU A 129 20.22 9.11 -5.81
CA GLU A 129 21.44 8.61 -6.46
C GLU A 129 21.13 7.55 -7.53
N ASN A 130 20.16 6.67 -7.24
CA ASN A 130 19.74 5.60 -8.16
C ASN A 130 18.95 6.11 -9.37
N HIS A 131 18.58 7.39 -9.38
CA HIS A 131 17.75 8.04 -10.40
C HIS A 131 18.46 9.22 -11.07
N MET A 132 19.79 9.31 -10.91
CA MET A 132 20.63 10.25 -11.65
C MET A 132 20.69 9.83 -13.13
N ILE A 133 20.47 10.79 -14.03
CA ILE A 133 20.66 10.64 -15.48
C ILE A 133 22.09 11.02 -15.87
N GLU A 134 22.58 12.14 -15.33
CA GLU A 134 23.94 12.64 -15.54
C GLU A 134 24.49 13.22 -14.23
N GLY A 135 25.81 13.04 -14.00
CA GLY A 135 26.47 13.43 -12.75
C GLY A 135 26.11 12.51 -11.57
N GLY A 136 26.56 12.88 -10.38
CA GLY A 136 26.25 12.18 -9.12
C GLY A 136 26.21 13.13 -7.93
N LEU A 137 25.73 12.65 -6.77
CA LEU A 137 25.72 13.45 -5.55
C LEU A 137 27.12 13.90 -5.12
N ASP A 138 28.16 13.10 -5.39
CA ASP A 138 29.55 13.43 -5.06
C ASP A 138 30.08 14.68 -5.79
N ASP A 139 29.43 15.10 -6.88
CA ASP A 139 29.78 16.32 -7.61
C ASP A 139 29.38 17.61 -6.87
N LEU A 140 28.57 17.49 -5.80
CA LEU A 140 28.24 18.57 -4.89
C LEU A 140 29.35 18.77 -3.85
N VAL A 141 30.41 19.45 -4.25
CA VAL A 141 31.56 19.76 -3.38
C VAL A 141 31.35 21.09 -2.65
N SER A 142 31.68 21.12 -1.36
CA SER A 142 31.61 22.32 -0.51
C SER A 142 32.35 23.51 -1.12
N GLY A 143 31.68 24.65 -1.25
CA GLY A 143 32.26 25.90 -1.74
C GLY A 143 32.27 26.06 -3.26
N GLU A 144 31.99 25.01 -4.02
CA GLU A 144 31.96 25.08 -5.49
C GLU A 144 30.66 25.68 -6.03
N PHE A 145 29.61 25.75 -5.21
CA PHE A 145 28.26 26.17 -5.64
C PHE A 145 27.78 25.31 -6.82
N GLY A 146 27.87 23.98 -6.66
CA GLY A 146 27.24 23.00 -7.53
C GLY A 146 25.75 22.88 -7.25
N ILE A 147 24.94 22.66 -8.29
CA ILE A 147 23.51 22.37 -8.17
C ILE A 147 23.13 21.15 -9.02
N ILE A 148 22.35 20.25 -8.44
CA ILE A 148 21.69 19.15 -9.15
C ILE A 148 20.21 19.51 -9.31
N ILE A 149 19.67 19.32 -10.51
CA ILE A 149 18.30 19.72 -10.89
C ILE A 149 17.52 18.56 -11.50
N GLY A 150 16.19 18.63 -11.45
CA GLY A 150 15.33 17.63 -12.11
C GLY A 150 15.28 17.79 -13.64
N ARG A 151 14.98 16.69 -14.34
CA ARG A 151 14.92 16.63 -15.82
C ARG A 151 13.95 17.64 -16.42
N LEU A 152 12.75 17.82 -15.83
CA LEU A 152 11.77 18.78 -16.35
C LEU A 152 12.23 20.23 -16.16
N MET A 153 12.90 20.53 -15.04
CA MET A 153 13.51 21.82 -14.81
C MET A 153 14.61 22.10 -15.85
N ALA A 154 15.53 21.15 -16.03
CA ALA A 154 16.62 21.24 -17.01
C ALA A 154 16.06 21.48 -18.43
N ALA A 155 15.05 20.71 -18.84
CA ALA A 155 14.38 20.88 -20.13
C ALA A 155 13.71 22.27 -20.26
N SER A 156 13.00 22.72 -19.22
CA SER A 156 12.28 24.00 -19.27
C SER A 156 13.21 25.23 -19.29
N LEU A 157 14.36 25.14 -18.64
CA LEU A 157 15.38 26.19 -18.61
C LEU A 157 16.42 26.03 -19.75
N ARG A 158 16.32 24.94 -20.55
CA ARG A 158 17.26 24.57 -21.62
C ARG A 158 18.70 24.47 -21.10
N LEU A 159 18.88 23.79 -19.98
CA LEU A 159 20.16 23.61 -19.30
C LEU A 159 20.72 22.20 -19.55
N GLN A 160 22.05 22.13 -19.56
CA GLN A 160 22.85 20.90 -19.56
C GLN A 160 23.82 20.91 -18.38
N VAL A 161 24.39 19.74 -18.05
CA VAL A 161 25.47 19.65 -17.05
C VAL A 161 26.66 20.51 -17.51
N GLY A 162 27.19 21.32 -16.60
CA GLY A 162 28.23 22.32 -16.84
C GLY A 162 27.70 23.75 -17.03
N ASP A 163 26.41 23.92 -17.34
CA ASP A 163 25.82 25.26 -17.48
C ASP A 163 25.76 26.02 -16.16
N LYS A 164 25.68 27.34 -16.25
CA LYS A 164 25.56 28.22 -15.08
C LYS A 164 24.16 28.76 -14.95
N VAL A 165 23.64 28.70 -13.73
CA VAL A 165 22.33 29.25 -13.36
C VAL A 165 22.47 30.25 -12.23
N THR A 166 21.55 31.21 -12.15
CA THR A 166 21.51 32.13 -11.01
C THR A 166 20.36 31.74 -10.08
N VAL A 167 20.71 31.44 -8.84
CA VAL A 167 19.76 31.19 -7.76
C VAL A 167 19.46 32.52 -7.07
N VAL A 168 18.17 32.81 -6.89
CA VAL A 168 17.63 34.03 -6.31
C VAL A 168 16.80 33.68 -5.08
N LEU A 169 17.19 34.16 -3.90
CA LEU A 169 16.38 34.01 -2.69
C LEU A 169 15.62 35.32 -2.43
N PRO A 170 14.32 35.25 -2.11
CA PRO A 170 13.48 36.41 -1.83
C PRO A 170 13.81 37.09 -0.49
N GLU A 171 14.73 36.55 0.31
CA GLU A 171 15.16 37.17 1.56
C GLU A 171 15.90 38.50 1.32
N ALA A 172 15.35 39.56 1.92
CA ALA A 172 15.87 40.91 1.89
C ALA A 172 17.30 40.97 2.47
N SER A 173 18.28 41.34 1.64
CA SER A 173 19.52 41.92 2.15
C SER A 173 19.39 43.44 2.17
N VAL A 174 19.45 44.02 3.37
CA VAL A 174 19.42 45.48 3.54
C VAL A 174 20.78 46.02 3.17
N THR A 175 20.83 46.82 2.10
CA THR A 175 22.03 47.54 1.67
C THR A 175 21.77 49.05 1.70
N PRO A 176 22.80 49.90 1.72
CA PRO A 176 22.63 51.36 1.60
C PRO A 176 21.89 51.79 0.31
N ALA A 177 21.86 50.92 -0.71
CA ALA A 177 21.18 51.14 -1.98
C ALA A 177 19.72 50.60 -2.01
N GLY A 178 19.24 50.00 -0.92
CA GLY A 178 17.89 49.42 -0.80
C GLY A 178 17.88 47.94 -0.43
N VAL A 179 16.69 47.34 -0.47
CA VAL A 179 16.47 45.90 -0.25
C VAL A 179 16.73 45.15 -1.55
N LEU A 180 17.83 44.41 -1.61
CA LEU A 180 18.19 43.59 -2.76
C LEU A 180 17.99 42.10 -2.45
N PRO A 181 17.48 41.30 -3.41
CA PRO A 181 17.41 39.85 -3.26
C PRO A 181 18.82 39.26 -3.23
N ARG A 182 18.97 38.11 -2.58
CA ARG A 182 20.25 37.41 -2.58
C ARG A 182 20.39 36.62 -3.87
N LEU A 183 21.46 36.89 -4.61
CA LEU A 183 21.77 36.25 -5.88
C LEU A 183 23.08 35.48 -5.77
N LYS A 184 23.10 34.22 -6.22
CA LYS A 184 24.34 33.46 -6.34
C LYS A 184 24.31 32.60 -7.59
N ARG A 185 25.43 32.58 -8.32
CA ARG A 185 25.60 31.75 -9.50
C ARG A 185 26.06 30.35 -9.10
N PHE A 186 25.36 29.34 -9.59
CA PHE A 186 25.65 27.92 -9.43
C PHE A 186 26.02 27.29 -10.77
N THR A 187 26.72 26.16 -10.72
CA THR A 187 27.03 25.33 -11.90
C THR A 187 26.19 24.06 -11.81
N VAL A 188 25.49 23.71 -12.89
CA VAL A 188 24.72 22.46 -12.97
C VAL A 188 25.71 21.30 -12.97
N LYS A 189 25.67 20.46 -11.95
CA LYS A 189 26.57 19.32 -11.77
C LYS A 189 25.93 17.99 -12.15
N GLY A 190 24.60 17.91 -12.08
CA GLY A 190 23.88 16.70 -12.45
C GLY A 190 22.39 16.94 -12.71
N VAL A 191 21.78 15.94 -13.32
CA VAL A 191 20.34 15.90 -13.63
C VAL A 191 19.76 14.57 -13.18
N PHE A 192 18.68 14.59 -12.40
CA PHE A 192 17.93 13.39 -12.00
C PHE A 192 16.55 13.32 -12.66
N SER A 193 15.92 12.15 -12.66
CA SER A 193 14.50 12.03 -12.97
C SER A 193 13.81 10.96 -12.14
N VAL A 194 12.80 11.39 -11.39
CA VAL A 194 11.98 10.52 -10.54
C VAL A 194 10.48 10.70 -10.76
N GLY A 195 10.05 11.82 -11.35
CA GLY A 195 8.62 12.07 -11.60
C GLY A 195 8.30 13.56 -11.74
N ALA A 196 7.15 13.86 -12.35
CA ALA A 196 6.88 15.19 -12.89
C ALA A 196 6.83 16.33 -11.86
N GLU A 197 6.39 16.08 -10.63
CA GLU A 197 6.29 17.13 -9.61
C GLU A 197 7.67 17.51 -9.04
N LEU A 198 8.46 16.52 -8.61
CA LEU A 198 9.80 16.74 -8.06
C LEU A 198 10.81 17.16 -9.13
N ASP A 199 10.70 16.61 -10.35
CA ASP A 199 11.58 16.98 -11.47
C ASP A 199 11.45 18.47 -11.87
N GLY A 200 10.36 19.12 -11.47
CA GLY A 200 10.05 20.50 -11.84
C GLY A 200 10.50 21.58 -10.84
N ASN A 201 10.67 21.25 -9.56
CA ASN A 201 10.94 22.25 -8.51
C ASN A 201 11.97 21.82 -7.45
N TYR A 202 12.38 20.56 -7.38
CA TYR A 202 13.30 20.06 -6.37
C TYR A 202 14.75 20.19 -6.85
N THR A 203 15.62 20.76 -6.01
CA THR A 203 17.05 20.95 -6.32
C THR A 203 17.92 20.59 -5.12
N LEU A 204 19.13 20.10 -5.39
CA LEU A 204 20.11 19.74 -4.38
C LEU A 204 21.37 20.59 -4.55
N ILE A 205 21.89 21.07 -3.43
CA ILE A 205 23.17 21.78 -3.33
C ILE A 205 23.94 21.25 -2.11
N HIS A 206 25.25 21.46 -2.05
CA HIS A 206 26.01 21.09 -0.85
C HIS A 206 25.51 21.90 0.38
N MET A 207 25.41 21.26 1.54
CA MET A 207 24.87 21.88 2.77
C MET A 207 25.65 23.14 3.16
N ASP A 208 26.98 23.15 3.04
CA ASP A 208 27.79 24.35 3.32
C ASP A 208 27.49 25.51 2.38
N ASP A 209 27.12 25.24 1.13
CA ASP A 209 26.77 26.28 0.16
C ASP A 209 25.37 26.83 0.44
N ALA A 210 24.44 25.95 0.85
CA ALA A 210 23.15 26.37 1.39
C ALA A 210 23.33 27.26 2.63
N ALA A 211 24.19 26.86 3.56
CA ALA A 211 24.48 27.59 4.79
C ALA A 211 25.03 29.00 4.53
N LYS A 212 25.90 29.16 3.52
CA LYS A 212 26.41 30.46 3.08
C LYS A 212 25.30 31.32 2.46
N LEU A 213 24.44 30.72 1.64
CA LEU A 213 23.37 31.42 0.92
C LEU A 213 22.24 31.88 1.86
N MET A 214 21.86 31.01 2.80
CA MET A 214 20.77 31.22 3.77
C MET A 214 21.26 31.82 5.10
N ARG A 215 22.58 31.99 5.28
CA ARG A 215 23.21 32.56 6.49
C ARG A 215 22.90 31.79 7.77
N THR A 216 22.87 30.46 7.71
CA THR A 216 22.68 29.61 8.89
C THR A 216 23.97 29.46 9.72
N GLY A 217 25.11 29.93 9.22
CA GLY A 217 26.40 29.85 9.93
C GLY A 217 26.99 28.43 9.96
N GLY A 218 26.67 27.59 8.96
CA GLY A 218 27.11 26.19 8.88
C GLY A 218 26.24 25.21 9.66
N LYS A 219 25.15 25.71 10.25
CA LYS A 219 24.24 24.94 11.10
C LYS A 219 23.11 24.35 10.27
N ALA A 220 22.74 23.11 10.56
CA ALA A 220 21.60 22.46 9.92
C ALA A 220 20.29 23.11 10.38
N GLU A 221 19.27 23.10 9.55
CA GLU A 221 17.92 23.55 9.95
C GLU A 221 17.18 22.44 10.71
N GLY A 222 17.43 21.19 10.31
CA GLY A 222 16.80 20.02 10.88
C GLY A 222 17.44 18.73 10.39
N ILE A 223 16.80 17.62 10.76
CA ILE A 223 17.19 16.27 10.41
C ILE A 223 16.03 15.57 9.72
N ARG A 224 16.30 14.94 8.58
CA ARG A 224 15.39 14.06 7.83
C ARG A 224 15.50 12.65 8.36
N LEU A 225 14.37 11.98 8.47
CA LEU A 225 14.28 10.62 8.96
C LEU A 225 13.86 9.70 7.84
N LEU A 226 14.56 8.57 7.73
CA LEU A 226 14.08 7.38 7.05
C LEU A 226 13.57 6.40 8.12
N VAL A 227 12.32 5.96 7.98
CA VAL A 227 11.70 5.00 8.92
C VAL A 227 11.31 3.69 8.24
N ASP A 228 11.22 2.62 9.03
CA ASP A 228 10.90 1.26 8.58
C ASP A 228 9.54 1.14 7.83
N ASP A 229 8.55 1.91 8.28
CA ASP A 229 7.24 2.02 7.66
C ASP A 229 6.84 3.48 7.55
N LEU A 230 6.72 3.93 6.30
CA LEU A 230 6.30 5.27 5.96
C LEU A 230 4.97 5.68 6.62
N PHE A 231 3.99 4.77 6.72
CA PHE A 231 2.71 5.09 7.37
C PHE A 231 2.81 5.22 8.89
N ALA A 232 3.87 4.70 9.49
CA ALA A 232 4.19 4.90 10.90
C ALA A 232 4.98 6.20 11.16
N ALA A 233 5.47 6.88 10.11
CA ALA A 233 6.30 8.08 10.24
C ALA A 233 5.71 9.16 11.15
N PRO A 234 4.39 9.51 11.11
CA PRO A 234 3.84 10.52 12.01
C PRO A 234 3.96 10.15 13.49
N ARG A 235 3.79 8.87 13.83
CA ARG A 235 3.92 8.39 15.21
C ARG A 235 5.39 8.26 15.62
N VAL A 236 6.22 7.70 14.75
CA VAL A 236 7.64 7.49 15.02
C VAL A 236 8.34 8.84 15.22
N SER A 237 8.06 9.84 14.37
CA SER A 237 8.69 11.15 14.49
C SER A 237 8.26 11.90 15.76
N GLU A 238 6.99 11.76 16.18
CA GLU A 238 6.52 12.29 17.47
C GLU A 238 7.18 11.58 18.66
N ASP A 239 7.35 10.26 18.60
CA ASP A 239 7.98 9.49 19.68
C ASP A 239 9.47 9.83 19.80
N VAL A 240 10.19 9.90 18.68
CA VAL A 240 11.59 10.36 18.62
C VAL A 240 11.72 11.78 19.17
N ALA A 241 10.85 12.70 18.77
CA ALA A 241 10.95 14.10 19.21
C ALA A 241 10.71 14.29 20.72
N LYS A 242 9.97 13.38 21.38
CA LYS A 242 9.79 13.40 22.85
C LYS A 242 11.05 12.97 23.61
N GLU A 243 11.89 12.14 22.99
CA GLU A 243 13.14 11.66 23.57
C GLU A 243 14.29 12.66 23.41
N LEU A 244 14.15 13.60 22.46
CA LEU A 244 15.15 14.64 22.21
C LEU A 244 15.10 15.77 23.26
N PRO A 245 16.26 16.22 23.76
CA PRO A 245 16.32 17.34 24.69
C PRO A 245 16.08 18.66 23.95
N GLY A 246 14.92 19.29 24.15
CA GLY A 246 14.64 20.62 23.61
C GLY A 246 13.23 20.78 23.08
N ARG A 247 13.05 21.77 22.20
CA ARG A 247 11.79 21.98 21.45
C ARG A 247 12.09 21.84 19.97
N TYR A 248 11.42 20.90 19.35
CA TYR A 248 11.55 20.62 17.93
C TYR A 248 10.20 20.74 17.25
N TYR A 249 10.21 21.24 16.03
CA TYR A 249 9.08 21.18 15.13
C TYR A 249 9.15 19.87 14.34
N VAL A 250 8.12 19.04 14.49
CA VAL A 250 8.03 17.77 13.79
C VAL A 250 7.09 17.94 12.61
N SER A 251 7.56 17.55 11.43
CA SER A 251 6.76 17.43 10.22
C SER A 251 6.97 16.06 9.60
N ASP A 252 6.00 15.61 8.83
CA ASP A 252 6.01 14.30 8.20
C ASP A 252 5.33 14.37 6.83
N TRP A 253 5.55 13.35 6.02
CA TRP A 253 5.03 13.30 4.65
C TRP A 253 3.49 13.40 4.58
N THR A 254 2.75 12.99 5.63
CA THR A 254 1.29 13.11 5.67
C THR A 254 0.84 14.54 5.88
N ARG A 255 1.69 15.40 6.42
CA ARG A 255 1.45 16.86 6.54
C ARG A 255 1.88 17.59 5.26
N THR A 256 3.07 17.29 4.73
CA THR A 256 3.58 17.97 3.53
C THR A 256 2.84 17.53 2.25
N HIS A 257 2.40 16.28 2.17
CA HIS A 257 1.64 15.71 1.05
C HIS A 257 0.26 15.20 1.49
N GLY A 258 -0.46 15.99 2.30
CA GLY A 258 -1.75 15.60 2.88
C GLY A 258 -2.83 15.21 1.86
N ASN A 259 -2.86 15.84 0.68
CA ASN A 259 -3.80 15.47 -0.38
C ASN A 259 -3.56 14.05 -0.89
N LEU A 260 -2.28 13.68 -1.09
CA LEU A 260 -1.90 12.32 -1.51
C LEU A 260 -2.23 11.32 -0.41
N PHE A 261 -1.89 11.64 0.85
CA PHE A 261 -2.20 10.78 1.98
C PHE A 261 -3.71 10.54 2.13
N GLN A 262 -4.52 11.60 2.01
CA GLN A 262 -5.99 11.50 2.05
C GLN A 262 -6.53 10.66 0.89
N ALA A 263 -6.01 10.84 -0.32
CA ALA A 263 -6.40 10.04 -1.48
C ALA A 263 -6.12 8.55 -1.25
N ILE A 264 -4.90 8.19 -0.83
CA ILE A 264 -4.50 6.81 -0.53
C ILE A 264 -5.38 6.23 0.59
N ARG A 265 -5.66 7.00 1.65
CA ARG A 265 -6.50 6.56 2.76
C ARG A 265 -7.95 6.35 2.33
N MET A 266 -8.50 7.25 1.51
CA MET A 266 -9.85 7.15 0.98
C MET A 266 -9.98 5.90 0.10
N GLU A 267 -9.01 5.66 -0.77
CA GLU A 267 -8.93 4.47 -1.63
C GLU A 267 -8.91 3.18 -0.81
N LYS A 268 -8.01 3.08 0.18
CA LYS A 268 -7.94 1.92 1.08
C LYS A 268 -9.25 1.69 1.83
N THR A 269 -9.90 2.75 2.29
CA THR A 269 -11.19 2.66 2.99
C THR A 269 -12.30 2.16 2.06
N MET A 270 -12.37 2.69 0.84
CA MET A 270 -13.36 2.30 -0.15
C MET A 270 -13.20 0.83 -0.55
N ILE A 271 -11.96 0.38 -0.78
CA ILE A 271 -11.66 -1.03 -1.07
C ILE A 271 -12.03 -1.90 0.13
N GLY A 272 -11.68 -1.51 1.36
CA GLY A 272 -12.09 -2.23 2.57
C GLY A 272 -13.62 -2.43 2.66
N LEU A 273 -14.41 -1.40 2.34
CA LEU A 273 -15.87 -1.48 2.26
C LEU A 273 -16.34 -2.44 1.15
N LEU A 274 -15.74 -2.39 -0.04
CA LEU A 274 -16.05 -3.32 -1.13
C LEU A 274 -15.74 -4.78 -0.75
N LEU A 275 -14.59 -5.03 -0.13
CA LEU A 275 -14.20 -6.35 0.36
C LEU A 275 -15.17 -6.86 1.43
N MET A 276 -15.62 -5.98 2.34
CA MET A 276 -16.65 -6.31 3.33
C MET A 276 -17.95 -6.76 2.65
N PHE A 277 -18.41 -6.08 1.59
CA PHE A 277 -19.59 -6.48 0.84
C PHE A 277 -19.41 -7.82 0.12
N ILE A 278 -18.25 -8.07 -0.49
CA ILE A 278 -17.94 -9.35 -1.14
C ILE A 278 -18.05 -10.50 -0.13
N VAL A 279 -17.47 -10.33 1.05
CA VAL A 279 -17.55 -11.33 2.13
C VAL A 279 -18.99 -11.53 2.62
N ALA A 280 -19.75 -10.45 2.82
CA ALA A 280 -21.13 -10.51 3.28
C ALA A 280 -22.04 -11.23 2.27
N VAL A 281 -21.92 -10.91 0.98
CA VAL A 281 -22.68 -11.56 -0.10
C VAL A 281 -22.32 -13.05 -0.19
N ALA A 282 -21.03 -13.40 -0.11
CA ALA A 282 -20.59 -14.79 -0.12
C ALA A 282 -21.15 -15.58 1.08
N ALA A 283 -21.13 -15.02 2.28
CA ALA A 283 -21.67 -15.65 3.48
C ALA A 283 -23.19 -15.87 3.39
N PHE A 284 -23.94 -14.86 2.94
CA PHE A 284 -25.39 -14.96 2.74
C PHE A 284 -25.75 -16.04 1.71
N ASN A 285 -24.95 -16.16 0.66
CA ASN A 285 -25.14 -17.16 -0.38
C ASN A 285 -24.95 -18.59 0.18
N ILE A 286 -23.95 -18.81 1.03
CA ILE A 286 -23.74 -20.10 1.73
C ILE A 286 -24.94 -20.45 2.61
N VAL A 287 -25.41 -19.50 3.43
CA VAL A 287 -26.57 -19.72 4.32
C VAL A 287 -27.80 -20.11 3.51
N SER A 288 -28.11 -19.34 2.46
CA SER A 288 -29.29 -19.56 1.60
C SER A 288 -29.28 -20.95 0.97
N THR A 289 -28.13 -21.38 0.48
CA THR A 289 -27.98 -22.69 -0.15
C THR A 289 -28.06 -23.83 0.84
N LEU A 290 -27.42 -23.72 2.00
CA LEU A 290 -27.51 -24.77 3.01
C LEU A 290 -28.92 -24.91 3.58
N VAL A 291 -29.66 -23.80 3.78
CA VAL A 291 -31.09 -23.87 4.15
C VAL A 291 -31.88 -24.63 3.10
N MET A 292 -31.65 -24.34 1.82
CA MET A 292 -32.33 -25.05 0.73
C MET A 292 -32.00 -26.54 0.70
N VAL A 293 -30.73 -26.90 0.92
CA VAL A 293 -30.30 -28.30 1.00
C VAL A 293 -30.98 -29.02 2.17
N VAL A 294 -31.13 -28.36 3.32
CA VAL A 294 -31.85 -28.92 4.47
C VAL A 294 -33.31 -29.16 4.13
N THR A 295 -33.97 -28.23 3.45
CA THR A 295 -35.39 -28.38 3.06
C THR A 295 -35.60 -29.51 2.05
N ASP A 296 -34.71 -29.67 1.07
CA ASP A 296 -34.76 -30.80 0.11
C ASP A 296 -34.54 -32.14 0.79
N LYS A 297 -33.78 -32.16 1.89
CA LYS A 297 -33.42 -33.36 2.63
C LYS A 297 -34.32 -33.62 3.84
N THR A 298 -35.46 -32.96 3.95
CA THR A 298 -36.38 -33.11 5.08
C THR A 298 -36.87 -34.56 5.25
N GLY A 299 -37.24 -35.24 4.14
CA GLY A 299 -37.63 -36.67 4.17
C GLY A 299 -36.48 -37.58 4.63
N ASP A 300 -35.29 -37.42 4.06
CA ASP A 300 -34.08 -38.15 4.46
C ASP A 300 -33.75 -37.95 5.96
N ILE A 301 -33.90 -36.72 6.46
CA ILE A 301 -33.71 -36.38 7.89
C ILE A 301 -34.74 -37.12 8.75
N ALA A 302 -36.01 -37.14 8.34
CA ALA A 302 -37.09 -37.80 9.06
C ALA A 302 -36.84 -39.31 9.19
N ILE A 303 -36.43 -39.98 8.10
CA ILE A 303 -36.09 -41.41 8.10
C ILE A 303 -34.91 -41.69 9.05
N LEU A 304 -33.85 -40.86 9.02
CA LEU A 304 -32.74 -41.03 9.95
C LEU A 304 -33.17 -40.85 11.42
N ARG A 305 -34.08 -39.90 11.68
CA ARG A 305 -34.62 -39.63 13.02
C ARG A 305 -35.52 -40.75 13.52
N THR A 306 -36.35 -41.37 12.67
CA THR A 306 -37.17 -42.54 13.04
C THR A 306 -36.32 -43.79 13.29
N MET A 307 -35.18 -43.93 12.61
CA MET A 307 -34.17 -44.95 12.90
C MET A 307 -33.31 -44.66 14.14
N GLY A 308 -33.59 -43.60 14.90
CA GLY A 308 -32.93 -43.29 16.18
C GLY A 308 -31.74 -42.31 16.09
N ALA A 309 -31.57 -41.57 14.99
CA ALA A 309 -30.58 -40.50 14.94
C ALA A 309 -30.98 -39.33 15.88
N THR A 310 -30.06 -38.94 16.77
CA THR A 310 -30.28 -37.79 17.66
C THR A 310 -30.16 -36.46 16.89
N PRO A 311 -30.81 -35.37 17.36
CA PRO A 311 -30.68 -34.04 16.76
C PRO A 311 -29.23 -33.60 16.56
N GLY A 312 -28.36 -33.88 17.54
CA GLY A 312 -26.92 -33.60 17.45
C GLY A 312 -26.20 -34.38 16.35
N ARG A 313 -26.63 -35.63 16.06
CA ARG A 313 -26.07 -36.40 14.94
C ARG A 313 -26.49 -35.82 13.59
N ILE A 314 -27.74 -35.35 13.46
CA ILE A 314 -28.23 -34.65 12.26
C ILE A 314 -27.46 -33.34 12.06
N MET A 315 -27.32 -32.53 13.12
CA MET A 315 -26.57 -31.27 13.06
C MET A 315 -25.13 -31.51 12.57
N ARG A 316 -24.43 -32.54 13.09
CA ARG A 316 -23.06 -32.88 12.65
C ARG A 316 -23.00 -33.30 11.18
N ILE A 317 -24.02 -33.95 10.62
CA ILE A 317 -24.06 -34.32 9.19
C ILE A 317 -24.02 -33.05 8.32
N PHE A 318 -24.88 -32.09 8.63
CA PHE A 318 -24.95 -30.83 7.86
C PHE A 318 -23.76 -29.91 8.11
N ILE A 319 -23.17 -29.92 9.32
CA ILE A 319 -21.90 -29.25 9.59
C ILE A 319 -20.78 -29.83 8.72
N VAL A 320 -20.66 -31.15 8.64
CA VAL A 320 -19.67 -31.79 7.75
C VAL A 320 -19.91 -31.41 6.29
N GLN A 321 -21.17 -31.41 5.84
CA GLN A 321 -21.50 -31.04 4.47
C GLN A 321 -21.10 -29.59 4.14
N GLY A 322 -21.45 -28.63 5.01
CA GLY A 322 -21.05 -27.23 4.83
C GLY A 322 -19.54 -27.05 4.91
N ALA A 323 -18.86 -27.77 5.81
CA ALA A 323 -17.41 -27.77 5.91
C ALA A 323 -16.73 -28.27 4.63
N VAL A 324 -17.25 -29.32 4.00
CA VAL A 324 -16.71 -29.82 2.72
C VAL A 324 -16.86 -28.77 1.63
N ILE A 325 -18.03 -28.15 1.49
CA ILE A 325 -18.26 -27.08 0.50
C ILE A 325 -17.33 -25.89 0.77
N GLY A 326 -17.18 -25.50 2.04
CA GLY A 326 -16.27 -24.45 2.49
C GLY A 326 -14.82 -24.75 2.12
N ILE A 327 -14.34 -25.96 2.44
CA ILE A 327 -12.96 -26.38 2.16
C ILE A 327 -12.69 -26.38 0.66
N PHE A 328 -13.55 -26.98 -0.17
CA PHE A 328 -13.34 -26.99 -1.61
C PHE A 328 -13.43 -25.59 -2.21
N GLY A 329 -14.41 -24.79 -1.82
CA GLY A 329 -14.57 -23.41 -2.28
C GLY A 329 -13.36 -22.55 -1.92
N THR A 330 -12.87 -22.65 -0.67
CA THR A 330 -11.67 -21.92 -0.25
C THR A 330 -10.41 -22.45 -0.92
N VAL A 331 -10.17 -23.77 -0.99
CA VAL A 331 -8.94 -24.30 -1.61
C VAL A 331 -8.84 -23.92 -3.09
N ILE A 332 -9.93 -24.07 -3.84
CA ILE A 332 -9.96 -23.68 -5.25
C ILE A 332 -9.87 -22.16 -5.38
N GLY A 333 -10.62 -21.41 -4.57
CA GLY A 333 -10.58 -19.95 -4.57
C GLY A 333 -9.21 -19.39 -4.23
N THR A 334 -8.52 -19.95 -3.25
CA THR A 334 -7.16 -19.60 -2.88
C THR A 334 -6.18 -19.93 -4.00
N SER A 335 -6.31 -21.11 -4.62
CA SER A 335 -5.45 -21.51 -5.74
C SER A 335 -5.62 -20.56 -6.93
N LEU A 336 -6.86 -20.23 -7.30
CA LEU A 336 -7.18 -19.29 -8.37
C LEU A 336 -6.75 -17.86 -8.01
N GLY A 337 -6.93 -17.45 -6.75
CA GLY A 337 -6.53 -16.13 -6.26
C GLY A 337 -5.02 -15.94 -6.29
N VAL A 338 -4.25 -16.93 -5.83
CA VAL A 338 -2.78 -16.92 -5.88
C VAL A 338 -2.31 -16.94 -7.34
N PHE A 339 -2.86 -17.82 -8.17
CA PHE A 339 -2.52 -17.89 -9.59
C PHE A 339 -2.82 -16.56 -10.31
N GLY A 340 -4.00 -15.99 -10.06
CA GLY A 340 -4.41 -14.70 -10.58
C GLY A 340 -3.51 -13.58 -10.11
N ALA A 341 -3.22 -13.48 -8.82
CA ALA A 341 -2.36 -12.45 -8.25
C ALA A 341 -0.94 -12.46 -8.83
N LEU A 342 -0.37 -13.64 -9.07
CA LEU A 342 0.97 -13.78 -9.66
C LEU A 342 1.00 -13.46 -11.17
N ASN A 343 -0.11 -13.59 -11.88
CA ASN A 343 -0.18 -13.41 -13.33
C ASN A 343 -1.00 -12.18 -13.77
N ILE A 344 -1.53 -11.39 -12.83
CA ILE A 344 -2.47 -10.31 -13.13
C ILE A 344 -1.85 -9.27 -14.06
N SER A 345 -0.58 -8.93 -13.87
CA SER A 345 0.13 -7.97 -14.73
C SER A 345 0.22 -8.47 -16.16
N ALA A 346 0.58 -9.75 -16.36
CA ALA A 346 0.65 -10.37 -17.68
C ALA A 346 -0.74 -10.48 -18.34
N PHE A 347 -1.78 -10.80 -17.56
CA PHE A 347 -3.15 -10.87 -18.04
C PHE A 347 -3.65 -9.51 -18.54
N ILE A 348 -3.38 -8.44 -17.79
CA ILE A 348 -3.75 -7.08 -18.20
C ILE A 348 -2.98 -6.65 -19.45
N SER A 349 -1.66 -6.88 -19.51
CA SER A 349 -0.88 -6.54 -20.72
C SER A 349 -1.35 -7.30 -21.96
N TRP A 350 -1.73 -8.58 -21.83
CA TRP A 350 -2.35 -9.34 -22.91
C TRP A 350 -3.69 -8.73 -23.34
N LEU A 351 -4.52 -8.33 -22.37
CA LEU A 351 -5.82 -7.71 -22.63
C LEU A 351 -5.68 -6.36 -23.34
N GLU A 352 -4.72 -5.53 -22.93
CA GLU A 352 -4.40 -4.25 -23.57
C GLU A 352 -3.96 -4.45 -25.03
N GLY A 353 -3.11 -5.46 -25.29
CA GLY A 353 -2.69 -5.83 -26.65
C GLY A 353 -3.86 -6.30 -27.53
N ALA A 354 -4.83 -7.00 -26.94
CA ALA A 354 -6.03 -7.46 -27.65
C ALA A 354 -7.04 -6.34 -27.93
N LEU A 355 -7.20 -5.39 -27.01
CA LEU A 355 -8.15 -4.28 -27.12
C LEU A 355 -7.57 -3.05 -27.84
N GLY A 356 -6.24 -2.99 -28.01
CA GLY A 356 -5.56 -1.86 -28.64
C GLY A 356 -5.67 -0.55 -27.85
N HIS A 357 -5.92 -0.62 -26.54
CA HIS A 357 -5.99 0.52 -25.62
C HIS A 357 -5.12 0.24 -24.40
N GLN A 358 -4.30 1.22 -24.01
CA GLN A 358 -3.53 1.17 -22.77
C GLN A 358 -4.38 1.74 -21.63
N PHE A 359 -4.59 0.96 -20.58
CA PHE A 359 -5.35 1.40 -19.41
C PHE A 359 -4.50 2.25 -18.47
N LEU A 360 -3.17 2.04 -18.46
CA LEU A 360 -2.22 2.80 -17.64
C LEU A 360 -1.25 3.57 -18.55
N SER A 361 -1.41 4.89 -18.61
CA SER A 361 -0.43 5.78 -19.26
C SER A 361 0.70 6.12 -18.28
N ALA A 362 1.94 5.87 -18.71
CA ALA A 362 3.15 6.16 -17.93
C ALA A 362 3.29 7.66 -17.58
N ASP A 363 2.68 8.53 -18.39
CA ASP A 363 2.72 9.99 -18.23
C ASP A 363 1.91 10.48 -17.02
N VAL A 364 0.91 9.72 -16.56
CA VAL A 364 0.02 10.09 -15.44
C VAL A 364 0.30 9.25 -14.20
N TYR A 365 0.54 7.95 -14.36
CA TYR A 365 0.64 7.01 -13.24
C TYR A 365 2.07 6.52 -12.95
N PHE A 366 3.09 6.97 -13.69
CA PHE A 366 4.51 6.63 -13.50
C PHE A 366 4.85 5.11 -13.51
N ILE A 367 3.86 4.28 -13.81
CA ILE A 367 3.93 2.81 -13.87
C ILE A 367 3.16 2.38 -15.13
N SER A 368 3.81 1.61 -15.99
CA SER A 368 3.26 1.09 -17.26
C SER A 368 2.64 -0.30 -17.13
N TYR A 369 2.51 -0.81 -15.90
CA TYR A 369 2.04 -2.15 -15.59
C TYR A 369 1.21 -2.13 -14.30
N LEU A 370 0.31 -3.09 -14.14
CA LEU A 370 -0.44 -3.23 -12.90
C LEU A 370 0.45 -3.91 -11.84
N PRO A 371 0.84 -3.24 -10.74
CA PRO A 371 1.68 -3.86 -9.73
C PRO A 371 0.88 -4.88 -8.92
N SER A 372 1.52 -5.99 -8.57
CA SER A 372 0.93 -7.02 -7.70
C SER A 372 2.02 -7.62 -6.82
N GLN A 373 1.76 -7.64 -5.52
CA GLN A 373 2.64 -8.24 -4.52
C GLN A 373 1.83 -9.19 -3.64
N LEU A 374 1.96 -10.49 -3.91
CA LEU A 374 1.33 -11.53 -3.10
C LEU A 374 1.99 -11.57 -1.72
N GLN A 375 1.21 -11.34 -0.66
CA GLN A 375 1.63 -11.57 0.72
C GLN A 375 0.97 -12.84 1.27
N TRP A 376 1.79 -13.82 1.67
CA TRP A 376 1.29 -15.08 2.23
C TRP A 376 0.45 -14.88 3.48
N ARG A 377 0.76 -13.86 4.29
CA ARG A 377 -0.04 -13.48 5.45
C ARG A 377 -1.49 -13.19 5.07
N ASP A 378 -1.72 -12.41 4.02
CA ASP A 378 -3.06 -12.08 3.54
C ASP A 378 -3.77 -13.31 2.99
N VAL A 379 -3.04 -14.17 2.27
CA VAL A 379 -3.57 -15.45 1.77
C VAL A 379 -4.06 -16.33 2.92
N PHE A 380 -3.28 -16.48 3.98
CA PHE A 380 -3.69 -17.27 5.16
C PHE A 380 -4.84 -16.62 5.92
N ILE A 381 -4.84 -15.29 6.08
CA ILE A 381 -5.94 -14.56 6.74
C ILE A 381 -7.23 -14.71 5.95
N ILE A 382 -7.23 -14.49 4.63
CA ILE A 382 -8.42 -14.60 3.78
C ILE A 382 -8.91 -16.05 3.74
N SER A 383 -8.01 -17.01 3.54
CA SER A 383 -8.38 -18.43 3.49
C SER A 383 -8.96 -18.89 4.83
N GLY A 384 -8.32 -18.51 5.94
CA GLY A 384 -8.78 -18.81 7.30
C GLY A 384 -10.12 -18.14 7.62
N ALA A 385 -10.28 -16.86 7.29
CA ALA A 385 -11.53 -16.12 7.48
C ALA A 385 -12.66 -16.69 6.62
N GLY A 386 -12.38 -17.04 5.36
CA GLY A 386 -13.35 -17.68 4.46
C GLY A 386 -13.83 -19.03 4.98
N LEU A 387 -12.92 -19.87 5.47
CA LEU A 387 -13.26 -21.15 6.11
C LEU A 387 -14.07 -20.93 7.40
N ALA A 388 -13.63 -20.02 8.26
CA ALA A 388 -14.34 -19.70 9.50
C ALA A 388 -15.76 -19.21 9.22
N MET A 389 -15.91 -18.27 8.28
CA MET A 389 -17.21 -17.74 7.85
C MET A 389 -18.10 -18.83 7.24
N SER A 390 -17.56 -19.71 6.42
CA SER A 390 -18.29 -20.85 5.86
C SER A 390 -18.80 -21.79 6.96
N LEU A 391 -17.96 -22.12 7.94
CA LEU A 391 -18.31 -22.97 9.07
C LEU A 391 -19.39 -22.30 9.94
N LEU A 392 -19.23 -21.01 10.26
CA LEU A 392 -20.21 -20.23 11.02
C LEU A 392 -21.56 -20.15 10.30
N ALA A 393 -21.54 -19.87 8.99
CA ALA A 393 -22.74 -19.84 8.14
C ALA A 393 -23.48 -21.19 8.11
N THR A 394 -22.77 -22.30 8.34
CA THR A 394 -23.34 -23.64 8.34
C THR A 394 -24.09 -23.97 9.65
N ILE A 395 -23.81 -23.27 10.74
CA ILE A 395 -24.40 -23.56 12.07
C ILE A 395 -25.91 -23.37 12.05
N TYR A 396 -26.40 -22.23 11.53
CA TYR A 396 -27.83 -21.93 11.51
C TYR A 396 -28.66 -22.96 10.70
N PRO A 397 -28.30 -23.31 9.45
CA PRO A 397 -28.97 -24.36 8.70
C PRO A 397 -28.89 -25.74 9.36
N ALA A 398 -27.74 -26.11 9.90
CA ALA A 398 -27.56 -27.41 10.57
C ALA A 398 -28.41 -27.54 11.84
N TRP A 399 -28.54 -26.45 12.60
CA TRP A 399 -29.44 -26.37 13.75
C TRP A 399 -30.89 -26.50 13.31
N ARG A 400 -31.30 -25.80 12.24
CA ARG A 400 -32.65 -25.93 11.67
C ARG A 400 -32.95 -27.37 11.23
N ALA A 401 -31.99 -28.05 10.60
CA ALA A 401 -32.11 -29.46 10.20
C ALA A 401 -32.33 -30.39 11.40
N SER A 402 -31.67 -30.12 12.52
CA SER A 402 -31.80 -30.94 13.73
C SER A 402 -33.18 -30.87 14.40
N ARG A 403 -33.95 -29.83 14.08
CA ARG A 403 -35.29 -29.55 14.64
C ARG A 403 -36.44 -30.02 13.76
N VAL A 404 -36.17 -30.74 12.66
CA VAL A 404 -37.21 -31.35 11.83
C VAL A 404 -37.97 -32.40 12.66
N ASP A 405 -39.30 -32.27 12.68
CA ASP A 405 -40.21 -33.26 13.27
C ASP A 405 -40.44 -34.40 12.26
N PRO A 406 -40.06 -35.65 12.59
CA PRO A 406 -40.23 -36.77 11.68
C PRO A 406 -41.69 -37.05 11.32
N ALA A 407 -42.63 -36.80 12.24
CA ALA A 407 -44.05 -37.08 12.01
C ALA A 407 -44.67 -36.09 11.03
N GLU A 408 -44.28 -34.83 11.08
CA GLU A 408 -44.75 -33.80 10.14
C GLU A 408 -44.12 -33.98 8.75
N ALA A 409 -42.82 -34.29 8.71
CA ALA A 409 -42.08 -34.48 7.47
C ALA A 409 -42.58 -35.67 6.63
N LEU A 410 -42.96 -36.78 7.28
CA LEU A 410 -43.46 -38.00 6.60
C LEU A 410 -44.97 -37.95 6.29
N ARG A 411 -45.70 -36.93 6.76
CA ARG A 411 -47.14 -36.78 6.48
C ARG A 411 -47.44 -36.31 5.05
N TYR A 412 -46.44 -35.70 4.40
CA TYR A 412 -46.57 -35.05 3.09
C TYR A 412 -45.77 -35.74 1.97
N GLU A 413 -45.13 -36.88 2.26
CA GLU A 413 -44.72 -37.89 1.26
C GLU A 413 -45.85 -38.90 1.06
#